data_AF-A0A8B6GMS7-F1
#
_entry.id   AF-A0A8B6GMS7-F1
#
_cell.length_a   1.000
_cell.length_b   1.000
_cell.length_c   1.000
_cell.angle_alpha   90.00
_cell.angle_beta   90.00
_cell.angle_gamma   90.00
#
_symmetry.space_group_name_H-M   'P 1'
#
loop_
_entity.id
_entity.type
_entity.pdbx_description
1 polymer ?
#
loop_
_entity_poly.entity_id
_entity_poly.type
_entity_poly.pdbx_seq_one_letter_code
_entity_poly.pdbx_strand_id
1 'polypeptide(L)'
;MADRGIMVQDLFAAQDVKVNTPTMLKGKSQLEPEEVVRDRRVASKRIHIERVIGLAKTFKILKNELPSGKLILGSRIVFVCFSIANFRKCIVNENA
;
A
#
# COMPACT_ATOMS: atom_id res chain seq x y z
N MET A 1 -2.27 4.27 -2.93
CA MET A 1 -1.11 4.98 -2.36
C MET A 1 0.14 4.33 -2.92
N ALA A 2 1.20 5.09 -3.19
CA ALA A 2 2.44 4.54 -3.71
C ALA A 2 3.64 5.05 -2.90
N ASP A 3 4.73 4.29 -2.91
CA ASP A 3 5.98 4.73 -2.29
C ASP A 3 6.60 5.86 -3.07
N ARG A 4 7.40 6.65 -2.36
CA ARG A 4 8.14 7.74 -2.97
C ARG A 4 9.05 7.18 -4.07
N GLY A 5 8.95 7.75 -5.27
CA GLY A 5 9.68 7.29 -6.45
C GLY A 5 8.94 6.27 -7.31
N ILE A 6 7.79 5.75 -6.86
CA ILE A 6 6.92 4.91 -7.68
C ILE A 6 5.94 5.82 -8.44
N MET A 7 6.20 6.01 -9.74
CA MET A 7 5.34 6.79 -10.63
C MET A 7 4.37 5.85 -11.35
N VAL A 8 3.12 5.82 -10.86
CA VAL A 8 2.05 4.95 -11.39
C VAL A 8 0.76 5.72 -11.69
N GLN A 9 0.80 7.05 -11.66
CA GLN A 9 -0.39 7.89 -11.87
C GLN A 9 -1.02 7.70 -13.26
N ASP A 10 -0.18 7.40 -14.25
CA ASP A 10 -0.55 7.06 -15.63
C ASP A 10 -1.47 5.82 -15.69
N LEU A 11 -1.21 4.80 -14.87
CA LEU A 11 -2.03 3.58 -14.83
C LEU A 11 -3.48 3.83 -14.40
N PHE A 12 -3.74 4.95 -13.71
CA PHE A 12 -5.04 5.29 -13.14
C PHE A 12 -5.70 6.51 -13.80
N ALA A 13 -5.04 7.14 -14.80
CA ALA A 13 -5.52 8.37 -15.44
C ALA A 13 -6.90 8.20 -16.09
N ALA A 14 -7.17 7.04 -16.69
CA ALA A 14 -8.46 6.74 -17.33
C ALA A 14 -9.63 6.60 -16.34
N GLN A 15 -9.36 6.44 -15.04
CA GLN A 15 -10.36 6.20 -13.99
C GLN A 15 -10.62 7.44 -13.14
N ASP A 16 -10.00 8.59 -13.48
CA ASP A 16 -10.04 9.82 -12.68
C ASP A 16 -9.60 9.62 -11.21
N VAL A 17 -8.63 8.70 -11.01
CA VAL A 17 -8.10 8.39 -9.68
C VAL A 17 -6.74 9.04 -9.49
N LYS A 18 -6.62 9.89 -8.47
CA LYS A 18 -5.34 10.45 -8.03
C LYS A 18 -4.62 9.51 -7.06
N VAL A 19 -3.39 9.14 -7.39
CA VAL A 19 -2.53 8.32 -6.53
C VAL A 19 -1.89 9.21 -5.47
N ASN A 20 -2.15 8.88 -4.20
CA ASN A 20 -1.44 9.49 -3.08
C ASN A 20 0.01 8.97 -3.04
N THR A 21 0.93 9.80 -3.52
CA THR A 21 2.39 9.56 -3.50
C THR A 21 3.06 10.69 -2.72
N PRO A 22 4.03 10.39 -1.83
CA PRO A 22 4.75 11.41 -1.08
C PRO A 22 5.46 12.43 -1.98
N THR A 23 5.57 13.65 -1.48
CA THR A 23 6.22 14.76 -2.17
C THR A 23 7.71 14.46 -2.36
N MET A 24 8.20 14.68 -3.58
CA MET A 24 9.62 14.52 -3.89
C MET A 24 10.38 15.82 -3.59
N LEU A 25 11.62 15.68 -3.10
CA LEU A 25 12.51 16.81 -2.81
C LEU A 25 12.95 17.57 -4.06
N LYS A 26 12.88 17.00 -5.28
CA LYS A 26 13.16 17.65 -6.59
C LYS A 26 14.23 18.78 -6.57
N GLY A 27 15.41 18.51 -6.00
CA GLY A 27 16.52 19.47 -5.95
C GLY A 27 16.45 20.51 -4.81
N LYS A 28 15.38 20.52 -4.01
CA LYS A 28 15.30 21.27 -2.74
C LYS A 28 16.06 20.53 -1.64
N SER A 29 16.63 21.28 -0.70
CA SER A 29 17.23 20.74 0.52
C SER A 29 16.18 20.22 1.51
N GLN A 30 14.99 20.83 1.54
CA GLN A 30 13.88 20.51 2.42
C GLN A 30 12.52 20.69 1.72
N LEU A 31 11.46 20.10 2.27
CA LEU A 31 10.07 20.30 1.83
C LEU A 31 9.49 21.55 2.49
N GLU A 32 8.56 22.22 1.80
CA GLU A 32 7.84 23.34 2.41
C GLU A 32 6.98 22.87 3.58
N PRO A 33 6.75 23.71 4.62
CA PRO A 33 5.96 23.32 5.79
C PRO A 33 4.58 22.76 5.44
N GLU A 34 3.91 23.31 4.44
CA GLU A 34 2.60 22.85 3.97
C GLU A 34 2.65 21.45 3.34
N GLU A 35 3.70 21.16 2.57
CA GLU A 35 3.94 19.85 1.96
C GLU A 35 4.20 18.80 3.03
N VAL A 36 4.96 19.17 4.07
CA VAL A 36 5.23 18.31 5.23
C VAL A 36 3.94 17.96 5.97
N VAL A 37 3.07 18.94 6.23
CA VAL A 37 1.79 18.70 6.92
C VAL A 37 0.88 17.79 6.09
N ARG A 38 0.79 18.03 4.78
CA ARG A 38 0.01 17.18 3.87
C ARG A 38 0.55 15.74 3.85
N ASP A 39 1.85 15.57 3.64
CA ASP A 39 2.47 14.26 3.58
C ASP A 39 2.36 13.51 4.90
N ARG A 40 2.42 14.21 6.05
CA ARG A 40 2.18 13.62 7.38
C ARG A 40 0.76 13.06 7.51
N ARG A 41 -0.26 13.77 7.01
CA ARG A 41 -1.65 13.27 6.99
C ARG A 41 -1.82 12.06 6.09
N VAL A 42 -1.15 12.04 4.94
CA VAL A 42 -1.16 10.88 4.05
C VAL A 42 -0.44 9.70 4.70
N ALA A 43 0.73 9.94 5.30
CA ALA A 43 1.52 8.92 6.00
C ALA A 43 0.78 8.32 7.20
N SER A 44 -0.01 9.09 7.95
CA SER A 44 -0.82 8.50 9.03
C SER A 44 -1.84 7.51 8.50
N LYS A 45 -2.43 7.72 7.31
CA LYS A 45 -3.34 6.74 6.69
C LYS A 45 -2.63 5.54 6.09
N ARG A 46 -1.36 5.70 5.71
CA ARG A 46 -0.51 4.61 5.20
C ARG A 46 -0.30 3.49 6.21
N ILE A 47 -0.37 3.78 7.51
CA ILE A 47 -0.23 2.75 8.56
C ILE A 47 -1.25 1.61 8.38
N HIS A 48 -2.47 1.92 7.92
CA HIS A 48 -3.48 0.89 7.65
C HIS A 48 -3.02 -0.06 6.55
N ILE A 49 -2.46 0.47 5.46
CA ILE A 49 -1.96 -0.33 4.32
C ILE A 49 -0.79 -1.20 4.76
N GLU A 50 0.16 -0.65 5.51
CA GLU A 50 1.32 -1.39 6.01
C GLU A 50 0.91 -2.51 6.96
N ARG A 51 -0.09 -2.27 7.82
CA ARG A 51 -0.64 -3.30 8.70
C ARG A 51 -1.39 -4.39 7.93
N VAL A 52 -2.18 -4.04 6.90
CA VAL A 52 -2.81 -5.03 6.00
C VAL A 52 -1.74 -5.89 5.33
N ILE A 53 -0.70 -5.28 4.77
CA ILE A 53 0.42 -6.00 4.11
C ILE A 53 1.10 -6.93 5.12
N GLY A 54 1.41 -6.43 6.31
CA GLY A 54 2.01 -7.22 7.39
C GLY A 54 1.16 -8.43 7.76
N LEU A 55 -0.16 -8.24 7.92
CA LEU A 55 -1.11 -9.32 8.19
C LEU A 55 -1.21 -10.31 7.03
N ALA A 56 -1.32 -9.84 5.78
CA ALA A 56 -1.36 -10.71 4.60
C ALA A 56 -0.10 -11.58 4.50
N LYS A 57 1.08 -11.05 4.83
CA LYS A 57 2.34 -11.82 4.87
C LYS A 57 2.38 -12.90 5.96
N THR A 58 1.45 -12.92 6.92
CA THR A 58 1.39 -13.99 7.94
C THR A 58 0.79 -15.30 7.41
N PHE A 59 0.07 -15.26 6.28
CA PHE A 59 -0.56 -16.44 5.68
C PHE A 59 0.52 -17.40 5.17
N LYS A 60 0.52 -18.65 5.66
CA LYS A 60 1.55 -19.66 5.32
C LYS A 60 1.67 -19.89 3.81
N ILE A 61 0.57 -19.77 3.06
CA ILE A 61 0.55 -19.92 1.60
C ILE A 61 1.36 -18.84 0.87
N LEU A 62 1.57 -17.67 1.47
CA LEU A 62 2.41 -16.59 0.92
C LEU A 62 3.86 -16.63 1.45
N LYS A 63 4.16 -17.49 2.43
CA LYS A 63 5.50 -17.63 3.02
C LYS A 63 6.35 -18.69 2.34
N ASN A 64 5.70 -19.69 1.75
CA ASN A 64 6.36 -20.83 1.13
C ASN A 64 6.22 -20.74 -0.39
N GLU A 65 7.12 -21.43 -1.07
CA GLU A 65 7.05 -21.56 -2.52
C GLU A 65 5.75 -22.22 -2.96
N LEU A 66 5.18 -21.69 -4.03
CA LEU A 66 4.00 -22.26 -4.64
C LEU A 66 4.43 -23.38 -5.60
N PRO A 67 3.83 -24.58 -5.53
CA PRO A 67 4.10 -25.63 -6.51
C PRO A 67 3.86 -25.12 -7.95
N SER A 68 4.70 -25.53 -8.89
CA SER A 68 4.66 -25.06 -10.29
C SER A 68 3.27 -25.16 -10.92
N GLY A 69 2.57 -26.29 -10.73
CA GLY A 69 1.20 -26.50 -11.23
C GLY A 69 0.13 -25.58 -10.62
N LYS A 70 0.45 -24.85 -9.54
CA LYS A 70 -0.45 -23.89 -8.89
C LYS A 70 -0.10 -22.44 -9.21
N LEU A 71 1.00 -22.15 -9.92
CA LEU A 71 1.44 -20.78 -10.22
C LEU A 71 0.36 -19.95 -10.94
N ILE A 72 -0.45 -20.60 -11.77
CA ILE A 72 -1.60 -19.98 -12.46
C ILE A 72 -2.61 -19.37 -11.45
N LEU A 73 -2.66 -19.89 -10.23
CA LEU A 73 -3.52 -19.38 -9.15
C LEU A 73 -2.87 -18.26 -8.34
N GLY A 74 -1.59 -17.93 -8.56
CA GLY A 74 -0.82 -17.00 -7.73
C GLY A 74 -1.51 -15.64 -7.54
N SER A 75 -1.97 -15.02 -8.63
CA SER A 75 -2.69 -13.74 -8.56
C SER A 75 -3.99 -13.84 -7.73
N ARG A 76 -4.73 -14.94 -7.86
CA ARG A 76 -5.95 -15.18 -7.07
C ARG A 76 -5.64 -15.40 -5.60
N ILE A 77 -4.57 -16.14 -5.29
CA ILE A 77 -4.12 -16.39 -3.91
C ILE A 77 -3.78 -15.06 -3.23
N VAL A 78 -2.97 -14.22 -3.88
CA VAL A 78 -2.62 -12.89 -3.36
C VAL A 78 -3.88 -12.05 -3.15
N PHE A 79 -4.78 -11.98 -4.15
CA PHE A 79 -6.02 -11.22 -4.04
C PHE A 79 -6.88 -11.66 -2.85
N VAL A 80 -7.07 -12.98 -2.65
CA VAL A 80 -7.87 -13.52 -1.55
C VAL A 80 -7.22 -13.25 -0.20
N CYS A 81 -5.91 -13.48 -0.05
CA CYS A 81 -5.21 -13.22 1.21
C CYS A 81 -5.29 -11.76 1.62
N PHE A 82 -5.11 -10.83 0.68
CA PHE A 82 -5.23 -9.40 0.94
C PHE A 82 -6.67 -8.97 1.22
N SER A 83 -7.65 -9.55 0.53
CA SER A 83 -9.07 -9.30 0.81
C SER A 83 -9.44 -9.72 2.22
N ILE A 84 -9.06 -10.93 2.64
CA ILE A 84 -9.31 -11.43 4.01
C ILE A 84 -8.61 -10.55 5.05
N ALA A 85 -7.37 -10.12 4.80
CA ALA A 85 -6.67 -9.21 5.71
C ALA A 85 -7.36 -7.85 5.80
N ASN A 86 -7.86 -7.32 4.68
CA ASN A 86 -8.51 -6.01 4.60
C ASN A 86 -9.92 -5.98 5.23
N PHE A 87 -10.65 -7.10 5.25
CA PHE A 87 -11.98 -7.18 5.87
C PHE A 87 -11.96 -7.46 7.37
N ARG A 88 -10.78 -7.53 8.01
CA ARG A 88 -10.68 -7.66 9.47
C ARG A 88 -11.15 -6.37 10.15
N LYS A 89 -11.90 -6.53 11.24
CA LYS A 89 -12.23 -5.42 12.14
C LYS A 89 -10.95 -4.92 12.84
N CYS A 90 -10.83 -3.61 13.01
CA CYS A 90 -9.77 -2.95 13.78
C CYS A 90 -8.34 -3.30 13.34
N ILE A 91 -7.99 -3.00 12.09
CA ILE A 91 -6.61 -3.20 11.56
C ILE A 91 -5.61 -2.25 12.22
N VAL A 92 -6.10 -1.08 12.66
CA VAL A 92 -5.37 -0.05 13.36
C VAL A 92 -6.28 0.42 14.50
N ASN A 93 -5.70 0.77 15.65
CA ASN A 93 -6.45 1.35 16.77
C ASN A 93 -7.09 2.67 16.31
N GLU A 94 -8.30 3.00 16.76
CA GLU A 94 -8.99 4.26 16.42
C GLU A 94 -8.18 5.50 16.81
N ASN A 95 -7.25 5.36 17.75
CA ASN A 95 -6.37 6.42 18.24
C ASN A 95 -4.98 6.47 17.57
N ALA A 96 -4.73 5.67 16.52
CA ALA A 96 -3.42 5.60 15.85
C ALA A 96 -3.28 6.53 14.62
#